data_AF-A0A7J4NPV4-F1
#
_entry.id   AF-A0A7J4NPV4-F1
#
_cell.length_a   1.000
_cell.length_b   1.000
_cell.length_c   1.000
_cell.angle_alpha   90.00
_cell.angle_beta   90.00
_cell.angle_gamma   90.00
#
_symmetry.space_group_name_H-M   'P 1'
#
loop_
_entity.id
_entity.type
_entity.pdbx_description
1 polymer ?
#
loop_
_entity_poly.entity_id
_entity_poly.type
_entity_poly.pdbx_seq_one_letter_code
_entity_poly.pdbx_strand_id
1 'polypeptide(L)'
;MTSAQQYYDGLVQQGHDAAMALSYTQQHYPDFTAVMPVPEPMPQPMAVAPAAPVVANVTPVAPSTGGWAIQTASFGLFFTKILAFLLTAITVGFGYPWAKTMVFSKWARNVRIDGRPIRYTGTGMGLFGIWVKVFLLTIITIGIYYLFWGRKAVPKYVDAHLEWA
;
A
#
# COMPACT_ATOMS: atom_id res chain seq x y z
N MET A 1 -17.25 -17.01 52.64
CA MET A 1 -17.58 -16.52 51.28
C MET A 1 -17.34 -15.01 51.11
N THR A 2 -17.25 -14.25 52.20
CA THR A 2 -17.16 -12.77 52.20
C THR A 2 -15.85 -12.20 51.62
N SER A 3 -14.73 -12.93 51.71
CA SER A 3 -13.42 -12.45 51.22
C SER A 3 -13.28 -12.47 49.70
N ALA A 4 -13.85 -13.48 49.02
CA ALA A 4 -13.79 -13.60 47.56
C ALA A 4 -14.65 -12.53 46.86
N GLN A 5 -15.81 -12.19 47.45
CA GLN A 5 -16.68 -11.11 46.95
C GLN A 5 -16.02 -9.73 47.08
N GLN A 6 -15.37 -9.45 48.22
CA GLN A 6 -14.64 -8.18 48.41
C GLN A 6 -13.47 -8.03 47.44
N TYR A 7 -12.75 -9.12 47.15
CA TYR A 7 -11.66 -9.11 46.16
C TYR A 7 -12.20 -8.85 44.75
N TYR A 8 -13.31 -9.48 44.39
CA TYR A 8 -13.99 -9.27 43.11
C TYR A 8 -14.52 -7.83 42.95
N ASP A 9 -15.21 -7.30 43.95
CA ASP A 9 -15.75 -5.92 43.94
C ASP A 9 -14.63 -4.87 43.81
N GLY A 10 -13.48 -5.10 44.46
CA GLY A 10 -12.29 -4.25 44.31
C GLY A 10 -11.75 -4.20 42.89
N LEU A 11 -11.75 -5.34 42.17
CA LEU A 11 -11.32 -5.40 40.77
C LEU A 11 -12.29 -4.68 39.83
N VAL A 12 -13.60 -4.83 40.06
CA VAL A 12 -14.63 -4.13 39.29
C VAL A 12 -14.55 -2.62 39.54
N GLN A 13 -14.29 -2.18 40.78
CA GLN A 13 -14.11 -0.77 41.12
C GLN A 13 -12.85 -0.15 40.51
N GLN A 14 -11.82 -0.96 40.25
CA GLN A 14 -10.63 -0.58 39.48
C GLN A 14 -10.88 -0.48 37.97
N GLY A 15 -12.12 -0.75 37.51
CA GLY A 15 -12.52 -0.65 36.11
C GLY A 15 -12.20 -1.89 35.27
N HIS A 16 -11.84 -3.02 35.91
CA HIS A 16 -11.69 -4.27 35.19
C HIS A 16 -13.06 -4.83 34.78
N ASP A 17 -13.16 -5.30 33.54
CA ASP A 17 -14.36 -5.94 33.01
C ASP A 17 -14.77 -7.13 33.89
N ALA A 18 -16.07 -7.29 34.14
CA ALA A 18 -16.61 -8.30 35.04
C ALA A 18 -16.10 -9.72 34.71
N ALA A 19 -15.93 -10.04 33.43
CA ALA A 19 -15.42 -11.35 33.02
C ALA A 19 -13.94 -11.56 33.38
N MET A 20 -13.11 -10.51 33.31
CA MET A 20 -11.71 -10.58 33.73
C MET A 20 -11.58 -10.61 35.25
N ALA A 21 -12.38 -9.83 35.98
CA ALA A 21 -12.37 -9.85 37.43
C ALA A 21 -12.71 -11.26 38.00
N LEU A 22 -13.58 -12.01 37.30
CA LEU A 22 -13.90 -13.40 37.67
C LEU A 22 -12.72 -14.35 37.51
N SER A 23 -11.99 -14.29 36.39
CA SER A 23 -10.87 -15.19 36.16
C SER A 23 -9.73 -14.97 37.16
N TYR A 24 -9.42 -13.71 37.50
CA TYR A 24 -8.45 -13.38 38.55
C TYR A 24 -8.89 -13.84 39.93
N THR A 25 -10.18 -13.71 40.25
CA THR A 25 -10.71 -14.16 41.54
C THR A 25 -10.70 -15.69 41.64
N GLN A 26 -11.02 -16.39 40.54
CA GLN A 26 -11.00 -17.86 40.48
C GLN A 26 -9.58 -18.44 40.60
N GLN A 27 -8.56 -17.73 40.13
CA GLN A 27 -7.18 -18.16 40.30
C GLN A 27 -6.75 -18.19 41.77
N HIS A 28 -7.29 -17.30 42.60
CA HIS A 28 -6.98 -17.24 44.03
C HIS A 28 -7.99 -18.02 44.89
N TYR A 29 -9.23 -18.14 44.42
CA TYR A 29 -10.33 -18.84 45.08
C TYR A 29 -11.05 -19.75 44.05
N PRO A 30 -10.61 -21.01 43.90
CA PRO A 30 -11.09 -21.90 42.85
C PRO A 30 -12.57 -22.30 42.98
N ASP A 31 -13.15 -22.17 44.18
CA ASP A 31 -14.57 -22.48 44.45
C ASP A 31 -15.51 -21.28 44.28
N PHE A 32 -15.01 -20.14 43.80
CA PHE A 32 -15.82 -18.92 43.65
C PHE A 32 -16.55 -18.87 42.31
N THR A 33 -17.88 -18.84 42.37
CA THR A 33 -18.77 -18.54 41.25
C THR A 33 -19.55 -17.27 41.56
N ALA A 34 -19.39 -16.22 40.76
CA ALA A 34 -20.22 -15.03 40.94
C ALA A 34 -21.66 -15.32 40.56
N VAL A 35 -22.56 -15.05 41.50
CA VAL A 35 -23.99 -15.03 41.23
C VAL A 35 -24.28 -13.74 40.47
N MET A 36 -24.16 -13.80 39.14
CA MET A 36 -24.56 -12.71 38.27
C MET A 36 -26.08 -12.49 38.43
N PRO A 37 -26.56 -11.29 38.80
CA PRO A 37 -27.97 -11.00 38.71
C PRO A 37 -28.37 -10.99 37.22
N VAL A 38 -29.29 -11.89 36.85
CA VAL A 38 -29.95 -11.86 35.53
C VAL A 38 -30.60 -10.49 35.38
N PRO A 39 -30.38 -9.75 34.28
CA PRO A 39 -30.92 -8.40 34.13
C PRO A 39 -32.46 -8.47 34.00
N GLU A 40 -33.18 -7.92 34.98
CA GLU A 40 -34.63 -7.67 34.86
C GLU A 40 -34.91 -6.61 33.77
N PRO A 41 -36.05 -6.69 33.05
CA PRO A 41 -36.39 -5.74 31.99
C PRO A 41 -36.83 -4.39 32.57
N MET A 42 -35.97 -3.37 32.46
CA MET A 42 -36.25 -2.00 32.94
C MET A 42 -37.26 -1.24 32.06
N PRO A 43 -38.21 -0.47 32.63
CA PRO A 43 -38.97 0.53 31.89
C PRO A 43 -38.09 1.75 31.57
N GLN A 44 -38.08 2.15 30.29
CA GLN A 44 -37.17 3.17 29.74
C GLN A 44 -37.59 4.61 30.06
N PRO A 45 -36.66 5.51 30.41
CA PRO A 45 -36.72 6.92 30.01
C PRO A 45 -35.74 7.14 28.85
N MET A 46 -36.30 7.30 27.64
CA MET A 46 -35.64 7.71 26.39
C MET A 46 -34.35 6.94 26.07
N ALA A 47 -34.49 5.88 25.30
CA ALA A 47 -33.39 5.15 24.67
C ALA A 47 -32.44 6.10 23.93
N VAL A 48 -31.37 6.51 24.61
CA VAL A 48 -30.10 6.75 23.91
C VAL A 48 -29.70 5.36 23.46
N ALA A 49 -29.99 5.05 22.19
CA ALA A 49 -29.56 3.83 21.55
C ALA A 49 -28.10 3.61 21.95
N PRO A 50 -27.74 2.46 22.57
CA PRO A 50 -26.36 2.23 22.96
C PRO A 50 -25.55 2.43 21.68
N ALA A 51 -24.67 3.43 21.69
CA ALA A 51 -23.72 3.61 20.61
C ALA A 51 -23.10 2.23 20.43
N ALA A 52 -23.47 1.56 19.34
CA ALA A 52 -23.03 0.20 19.06
C ALA A 52 -21.52 0.19 19.31
N PRO A 53 -20.98 -0.86 19.95
CA PRO A 53 -19.54 -0.93 20.13
C PRO A 53 -18.95 -0.60 18.78
N VAL A 54 -18.21 0.51 18.69
CA VAL A 54 -17.44 0.84 17.52
C VAL A 54 -16.34 -0.20 17.58
N VAL A 55 -16.69 -1.42 17.15
CA VAL A 55 -15.75 -2.43 16.74
C VAL A 55 -15.02 -1.68 15.66
N ALA A 56 -13.87 -1.09 16.04
CA ALA A 56 -12.91 -0.59 15.09
C ALA A 56 -12.81 -1.76 14.13
N ASN A 57 -13.32 -1.56 12.91
CA ASN A 57 -13.32 -2.59 11.91
C ASN A 57 -11.83 -2.74 11.61
N VAL A 58 -11.15 -3.57 12.40
CA VAL A 58 -9.83 -4.07 12.11
C VAL A 58 -10.13 -5.02 10.98
N THR A 59 -10.40 -4.43 9.81
CA THR A 59 -10.36 -5.12 8.55
C THR A 59 -9.07 -5.91 8.67
N PRO A 60 -9.12 -7.26 8.67
CA PRO A 60 -7.89 -8.01 8.59
C PRO A 60 -7.21 -7.41 7.38
N VAL A 61 -6.07 -6.74 7.60
CA VAL A 61 -5.17 -6.40 6.52
C VAL A 61 -4.85 -7.79 6.01
N ALA A 62 -5.55 -8.18 4.95
CA ALA A 62 -5.33 -9.44 4.27
C ALA A 62 -3.83 -9.55 4.18
N PRO A 63 -3.22 -10.70 4.55
CA PRO A 63 -1.78 -10.86 4.40
C PRO A 63 -1.52 -10.31 3.01
N SER A 64 -0.70 -9.27 2.91
CA SER A 64 -0.29 -8.77 1.61
C SER A 64 0.45 -9.96 1.08
N THR A 65 -0.27 -10.84 0.39
CA THR A 65 0.29 -11.98 -0.29
C THR A 65 1.45 -11.33 -1.00
N GLY A 66 2.66 -11.81 -0.75
CA GLY A 66 3.85 -11.40 -1.50
C GLY A 66 3.73 -11.77 -2.98
N GLY A 67 2.51 -11.71 -3.53
CA GLY A 67 2.20 -11.59 -4.92
C GLY A 67 2.79 -10.27 -5.35
N TRP A 68 3.97 -10.41 -5.94
CA TRP A 68 4.45 -9.63 -7.06
C TRP A 68 3.33 -9.49 -8.11
N ALA A 69 2.29 -8.70 -7.81
CA ALA A 69 1.24 -8.35 -8.72
C ALA A 69 1.77 -7.22 -9.60
N ILE A 70 2.75 -7.56 -10.42
CA ILE A 70 3.17 -6.71 -11.53
C ILE A 70 1.96 -6.70 -12.48
N GLN A 71 1.02 -5.78 -12.26
CA GLN A 71 -0.10 -5.50 -13.17
C GLN A 71 0.43 -4.81 -14.43
N THR A 72 1.33 -5.47 -15.15
CA THR A 72 1.87 -5.00 -16.43
C THR A 72 0.90 -5.20 -17.58
N ALA A 73 -0.14 -6.03 -17.41
CA ALA A 73 -1.12 -6.35 -18.44
C ALA A 73 -2.44 -5.58 -18.24
N SER A 74 -2.37 -4.26 -18.11
CA SER A 74 -3.56 -3.42 -18.27
C SER A 74 -3.69 -3.04 -19.74
N PHE A 75 -4.86 -3.25 -20.36
CA PHE A 75 -5.16 -2.82 -21.74
C PHE A 75 -4.74 -1.35 -21.99
N GLY A 76 -4.84 -0.49 -20.97
CA GLY A 76 -4.42 0.90 -21.06
C GLY A 76 -2.92 1.12 -21.31
N LEU A 77 -2.03 0.23 -20.84
CA LEU A 77 -0.59 0.31 -21.12
C LEU A 77 -0.27 -0.12 -22.55
N PHE A 78 -0.99 -1.12 -23.07
CA PHE A 78 -0.85 -1.60 -24.44
C PHE A 78 -1.12 -0.47 -25.46
N PHE A 79 -2.25 0.22 -25.35
CA PHE A 79 -2.56 1.38 -26.20
C PHE A 79 -1.53 2.52 -26.04
N THR A 80 -1.02 2.73 -24.82
CA THR A 80 0.00 3.76 -24.59
C THR A 80 1.32 3.40 -25.26
N LYS A 81 1.69 2.10 -25.32
CA LYS A 81 2.87 1.61 -26.06
C LYS A 81 2.70 1.75 -27.57
N ILE A 82 1.50 1.52 -28.10
CA ILE A 82 1.19 1.73 -29.52
C ILE A 82 1.26 3.22 -29.87
N LEU A 83 0.67 4.09 -29.04
CA LEU A 83 0.75 5.53 -29.23
C LEU A 83 2.20 6.02 -29.14
N ALA A 84 2.96 5.49 -28.18
CA ALA A 84 4.39 5.75 -28.06
C ALA A 84 5.14 5.33 -29.33
N PHE A 85 4.86 4.14 -29.86
CA PHE A 85 5.47 3.64 -31.09
C PHE A 85 5.12 4.53 -32.29
N LEU A 86 3.85 4.89 -32.44
CA LEU A 86 3.37 5.77 -33.51
C LEU A 86 4.02 7.15 -33.42
N LEU A 87 4.08 7.73 -32.21
CA LEU A 87 4.74 9.01 -31.97
C LEU A 87 6.23 8.94 -32.31
N THR A 88 6.92 7.85 -31.96
CA THR A 88 8.34 7.67 -32.34
C THR A 88 8.56 7.46 -33.83
N ALA A 89 7.64 6.79 -34.51
CA ALA A 89 7.72 6.55 -35.95
C ALA A 89 7.48 7.84 -36.74
N ILE A 90 6.46 8.63 -36.38
CA ILE A 90 6.11 9.89 -37.04
C ILE A 90 7.22 10.94 -36.84
N THR A 91 7.87 10.96 -35.67
CA THR A 91 8.88 11.97 -35.31
C THR A 91 10.32 11.55 -35.64
N VAL A 92 10.52 10.45 -36.40
CA VAL A 92 11.86 9.93 -36.75
C VAL A 92 12.75 9.78 -35.50
N GLY A 93 12.17 9.29 -34.41
CA GLY A 93 12.86 9.04 -33.14
C GLY A 93 12.97 10.24 -32.18
N PHE A 94 12.69 11.48 -32.59
CA PHE A 94 12.74 12.64 -31.69
C PHE A 94 11.72 12.56 -30.54
N GLY A 95 10.56 11.96 -30.79
CA GLY A 95 9.53 11.75 -29.79
C GLY A 95 9.83 10.62 -28.80
N TYR A 96 10.93 9.86 -28.98
CA TYR A 96 11.29 8.71 -28.15
C TYR A 96 11.39 9.02 -26.65
N PRO A 97 12.12 10.05 -26.20
CA PRO A 97 12.20 10.35 -24.77
C PRO A 97 10.83 10.69 -24.16
N TRP A 98 10.01 11.52 -24.82
CA TRP A 98 8.67 11.86 -24.34
C TRP A 98 7.75 10.64 -24.27
N ALA A 99 7.71 9.84 -25.33
CA ALA A 99 6.95 8.59 -25.38
C ALA A 99 7.32 7.64 -24.24
N LYS A 100 8.62 7.47 -23.96
CA LYS A 100 9.13 6.63 -22.87
C LYS A 100 8.72 7.17 -21.51
N THR A 101 8.86 8.47 -21.25
CA THR A 101 8.47 9.06 -19.96
C THR A 101 6.96 8.93 -19.69
N MET A 102 6.12 9.03 -20.73
CA MET A 102 4.67 8.86 -20.59
C MET A 102 4.30 7.41 -20.24
N VAL A 103 4.88 6.44 -20.95
CA VAL A 103 4.66 5.01 -20.67
C VAL A 103 5.13 4.65 -19.26
N PHE A 104 6.32 5.10 -18.85
CA PHE A 104 6.87 4.81 -17.52
C PHE A 104 6.11 5.51 -16.40
N SER A 105 5.70 6.76 -16.56
CA SER A 105 4.88 7.45 -15.56
C SER A 105 3.55 6.73 -15.36
N LYS A 106 2.90 6.28 -16.45
CA LYS A 106 1.65 5.52 -16.38
C LYS A 106 1.85 4.14 -15.75
N TRP A 107 2.96 3.49 -16.06
CA TRP A 107 3.33 2.20 -15.49
C TRP A 107 3.59 2.30 -13.99
N ALA A 108 4.44 3.26 -13.56
CA ALA A 108 4.79 3.46 -12.16
C ALA A 108 3.56 3.70 -11.28
N ARG A 109 2.58 4.50 -11.75
CA ARG A 109 1.32 4.74 -11.02
C ARG A 109 0.48 3.49 -10.76
N ASN A 110 0.59 2.47 -11.62
CA ASN A 110 -0.20 1.24 -11.52
C ASN A 110 0.57 0.10 -10.83
N VAL A 111 1.87 0.26 -10.60
CA VAL A 111 2.72 -0.73 -9.95
C VAL A 111 2.77 -0.47 -8.45
N ARG A 112 2.54 -1.53 -7.68
CA ARG A 112 2.71 -1.55 -6.23
C ARG A 112 3.62 -2.72 -5.90
N ILE A 113 4.73 -2.45 -5.23
CA ILE A 113 5.70 -3.46 -4.79
C ILE A 113 5.54 -3.56 -3.27
N ASP A 114 5.24 -4.75 -2.76
CA ASP A 114 5.00 -4.99 -1.33
C ASP A 114 3.98 -4.03 -0.70
N GLY A 115 2.92 -3.71 -1.45
CA GLY A 115 1.87 -2.77 -1.04
C GLY A 115 2.25 -1.28 -1.11
N ARG A 116 3.54 -0.96 -1.29
CA ARG A 116 4.05 0.42 -1.43
C ARG A 116 3.95 0.90 -2.89
N PRO A 117 3.36 2.08 -3.13
CA PRO A 117 3.33 2.68 -4.46
C PRO A 117 4.72 3.21 -4.87
N ILE A 118 4.99 3.19 -6.18
CA ILE A 118 6.18 3.81 -6.76
C ILE A 118 5.79 5.05 -7.58
N ARG A 119 6.65 6.06 -7.62
CA ARG A 119 6.47 7.27 -8.42
C ARG A 119 7.65 7.47 -9.35
N TYR A 120 7.34 7.85 -10.58
CA TYR A 120 8.33 8.29 -11.56
C TYR A 120 8.37 9.82 -11.61
N THR A 121 9.51 10.41 -11.26
CA THR A 121 9.75 11.87 -11.21
C THR A 121 10.48 12.40 -12.45
N GLY A 122 10.88 11.51 -13.36
CA GLY A 122 11.71 11.88 -14.51
C GLY A 122 10.97 12.71 -15.56
N THR A 123 11.66 13.73 -16.08
CA THR A 123 11.15 14.60 -17.15
C THR A 123 11.58 14.14 -18.53
N GLY A 124 10.75 14.42 -19.56
CA GLY A 124 11.10 14.17 -20.96
C GLY A 124 12.31 14.99 -21.42
N MET A 125 12.47 16.20 -20.89
CA MET A 125 13.59 17.10 -21.22
C MET A 125 14.94 16.55 -20.73
N GLY A 126 15.00 16.02 -19.49
CA GLY A 126 16.23 15.41 -18.97
C GLY A 126 16.62 14.15 -19.76
N LEU A 127 15.62 13.33 -20.15
CA LEU A 127 15.86 12.15 -20.98
C LEU A 127 16.25 12.53 -22.42
N PHE A 128 15.73 13.64 -22.95
CA PHE A 128 16.07 14.17 -24.27
C PHE A 128 17.56 14.53 -24.38
N GLY A 129 18.13 15.20 -23.37
CA GLY A 129 19.56 15.55 -23.38
C GLY A 129 20.48 14.31 -23.44
N ILE A 130 20.10 13.23 -22.75
CA ILE A 130 20.84 11.95 -22.80
C ILE A 130 20.65 11.27 -24.14
N TRP A 131 19.42 11.25 -24.65
CA TRP A 131 19.08 10.66 -25.94
C TRP A 131 19.82 11.33 -27.10
N VAL A 132 19.88 12.66 -27.13
CA VAL A 132 20.62 13.43 -28.16
C VAL A 132 22.12 13.13 -28.10
N LYS A 133 22.72 13.05 -26.91
CA LYS A 133 24.13 12.65 -26.76
C LYS A 133 24.37 11.26 -27.35
N VAL A 134 23.52 10.30 -27.01
CA VAL A 134 23.61 8.93 -27.57
C VAL A 134 23.42 8.95 -29.08
N PHE A 135 22.43 9.67 -29.59
CA PHE A 135 22.13 9.78 -31.01
C PHE A 135 23.31 10.36 -31.81
N LEU A 136 23.91 11.45 -31.32
CA LEU A 136 25.07 12.08 -31.94
C LEU A 136 26.28 11.12 -31.98
N LEU A 137 26.58 10.44 -30.86
CA LEU A 137 27.66 9.45 -30.81
C LEU A 137 27.37 8.24 -31.72
N THR A 138 26.10 7.89 -31.89
CA THR A 138 25.67 6.81 -32.79
C THR A 138 25.96 7.14 -34.25
N ILE A 139 25.71 8.39 -34.66
CA ILE A 139 26.01 8.85 -36.03
C ILE A 139 27.52 8.80 -36.29
N ILE A 140 28.33 9.31 -35.35
CA ILE A 140 29.79 9.39 -35.50
C ILE A 140 30.44 8.00 -35.56
N THR A 141 29.91 7.04 -34.79
CA THR A 141 30.49 5.69 -34.68
C THR A 141 29.77 4.64 -35.55
N ILE A 142 28.94 5.08 -36.51
CA ILE A 142 28.17 4.20 -37.41
C ILE A 142 27.43 3.09 -36.62
N GLY A 143 26.74 3.48 -35.53
CA GLY A 143 25.93 2.55 -34.76
C GLY A 143 26.64 1.75 -33.67
N ILE A 144 27.98 1.69 -33.67
CA ILE A 144 28.75 0.86 -32.72
C ILE A 144 28.51 1.32 -31.28
N TYR A 145 28.57 2.62 -31.02
CA TYR A 145 28.35 3.15 -29.67
C TYR A 145 26.97 2.79 -29.10
N TYR A 146 25.94 2.81 -29.95
CA TYR A 146 24.58 2.47 -29.52
C TYR A 146 24.49 1.03 -29.04
N LEU A 147 25.12 0.09 -29.76
CA LEU A 147 25.07 -1.34 -29.47
C LEU A 147 25.69 -1.68 -28.11
N PHE A 148 26.82 -1.06 -27.76
CA PHE A 148 27.56 -1.37 -26.54
C PHE A 148 27.14 -0.52 -25.32
N TRP A 149 26.96 0.80 -25.50
CA TRP A 149 26.70 1.74 -24.39
C TRP A 149 25.36 2.48 -24.49
N GLY A 150 24.97 2.94 -25.68
CA GLY A 150 23.79 3.80 -25.85
C GLY A 150 22.49 3.20 -25.33
N ARG A 151 22.29 1.87 -25.50
CA ARG A 151 21.10 1.16 -25.01
C ARG A 151 20.92 1.21 -23.48
N LYS A 152 22.00 1.40 -22.72
CA LYS A 152 21.98 1.41 -21.25
C LYS A 152 21.65 2.79 -20.67
N ALA A 153 21.78 3.86 -21.45
CA ALA A 153 21.63 5.23 -20.94
C ALA A 153 20.18 5.55 -20.54
N VAL A 154 19.20 5.07 -21.30
CA VAL A 154 17.77 5.31 -21.04
C VAL A 154 17.28 4.55 -19.79
N PRO A 155 17.54 3.23 -19.62
CA PRO A 155 17.19 2.53 -18.39
C PRO A 155 17.81 3.17 -17.15
N LYS A 156 19.10 3.51 -17.19
CA LYS A 156 19.79 4.16 -16.07
C LYS A 156 19.13 5.47 -15.62
N TYR A 157 18.67 6.29 -16.58
CA TYR A 157 17.94 7.50 -16.23
C TYR A 157 16.59 7.19 -15.59
N VAL A 158 15.88 6.19 -16.10
CA VAL A 158 14.57 5.81 -15.56
C VAL A 158 14.71 5.30 -14.13
N ASP A 159 15.69 4.45 -13.87
CA ASP A 159 15.97 3.89 -12.55
C ASP A 159 16.35 4.97 -11.54
N ALA A 160 17.12 5.99 -11.97
CA ALA A 160 17.50 7.11 -11.12
C ALA A 160 16.33 8.03 -10.72
N HIS A 161 15.21 7.97 -11.45
CA HIS A 161 14.02 8.79 -11.19
C HIS A 161 12.81 7.95 -10.76
N LEU A 162 13.06 6.71 -10.32
CA LEU A 162 12.09 5.84 -9.70
C LEU A 162 12.24 5.95 -8.19
N GLU A 163 11.25 6.56 -7.56
CA GLU A 163 11.22 6.84 -6.13
C GLU A 163 10.04 6.11 -5.49
N TRP A 164 10.18 5.75 -4.22
CA TRP A 164 9.03 5.31 -3.43
C TRP A 164 8.10 6.51 -3.22
N ALA A 165 6.80 6.30 -3.45
CA ALA A 165 5.80 7.35 -3.32
C ALA A 165 5.37 7.57 -1.86
#